data_AF-A0A2P2KZS1-F1
#
_entry.id   AF-A0A2P2KZS1-F1
#
_cell.length_a   1.000
_cell.length_b   1.000
_cell.length_c   1.000
_cell.angle_alpha   90.00
_cell.angle_beta   90.00
_cell.angle_gamma   90.00
#
_symmetry.space_group_name_H-M   'P 1'
#
loop_
_entity.id
_entity.type
_entity.pdbx_description
1 polymer ?
#
loop_
_entity_poly.entity_id
_entity_poly.type
_entity_poly.pdbx_seq_one_letter_code
_entity_poly.pdbx_strand_id
1 'polypeptide(L)'
;MFPFTPNMAYYYHPPATVAVAPPGEVPMNPVPPMAMAPPLAVLPQPDFSITAKRRREDAEDAAAYAGCETDDSAPRKRAKGQDIIFRIVVPSRQIGKVIGKEGCRIQKIREETKATIKIADAIARHEERVIIISSKESDNTVSDAENALKQIATLILKEDDSPAEASKVVAAGHVAANTVRLLIAGTQAGSLIGMSGQNIEKLRDSSGATITVLAPNQLPLCASAHESDRVVQVVLL
;
A
#
# COMPACT_ATOMS: atom_id res chain seq x y z
N MET A 1 -49.33 59.07 15.21
CA MET A 1 -49.50 58.73 16.63
C MET A 1 -49.49 57.21 16.70
N PHE A 2 -48.30 56.62 16.89
CA PHE A 2 -48.11 55.16 16.89
C PHE A 2 -48.18 54.64 18.33
N PRO A 3 -48.95 53.59 18.64
CA PRO A 3 -48.94 53.01 19.97
C PRO A 3 -47.72 52.11 20.16
N PHE A 4 -46.96 52.41 21.21
CA PHE A 4 -45.95 51.55 21.83
C PHE A 4 -46.59 50.26 22.33
N THR A 5 -46.06 49.09 21.93
CA THR A 5 -46.26 47.83 22.64
C THR A 5 -45.03 47.51 23.48
N PRO A 6 -45.19 46.95 24.70
CA PRO A 6 -44.10 46.81 25.65
C PRO A 6 -43.34 45.48 25.50
N ASN A 7 -42.02 45.62 25.54
CA ASN A 7 -40.99 44.74 26.09
C ASN A 7 -41.31 43.24 26.26
N MET A 8 -40.76 42.43 25.37
CA MET A 8 -40.78 40.97 25.44
C MET A 8 -39.63 40.49 26.34
N ALA A 9 -39.97 40.12 27.58
CA ALA A 9 -39.01 39.55 28.53
C ALA A 9 -38.54 38.18 28.03
N TYR A 10 -37.25 38.07 27.71
CA TYR A 10 -36.59 36.79 27.42
C TYR A 10 -36.52 35.96 28.70
N TYR A 11 -37.35 34.92 28.81
CA TYR A 11 -37.15 33.87 29.79
C TYR A 11 -35.98 32.99 29.34
N TYR A 12 -34.86 33.11 30.06
CA TYR A 12 -33.71 32.23 29.96
C TYR A 12 -34.09 30.88 30.59
N HIS A 13 -34.23 29.83 29.79
CA HIS A 13 -34.34 28.46 30.28
C HIS A 13 -32.92 27.89 30.51
N PRO A 14 -32.52 27.53 31.74
CA PRO A 14 -31.26 26.84 31.94
C PRO A 14 -31.34 25.42 31.33
N PRO A 15 -30.30 24.92 30.65
CA PRO A 15 -30.27 23.56 30.15
C PRO A 15 -30.26 22.56 31.32
N ALA A 16 -31.05 21.49 31.18
CA ALA A 16 -31.16 20.42 32.14
C ALA A 16 -29.79 19.81 32.45
N THR A 17 -29.45 19.75 33.74
CA THR A 17 -28.27 19.07 34.27
C THR A 17 -28.33 17.59 33.88
N VAL A 18 -27.48 17.16 32.95
CA VAL A 18 -27.27 15.75 32.64
C VAL A 18 -26.55 15.14 33.84
N ALA A 19 -27.24 14.25 34.56
CA ALA A 19 -26.66 13.46 35.62
C ALA A 19 -25.54 12.58 35.04
N VAL A 20 -24.30 12.84 35.45
CA VAL A 20 -23.15 11.98 35.16
C VAL A 20 -23.29 10.72 36.02
N ALA A 21 -23.56 9.58 35.38
CA ALA A 21 -23.54 8.28 36.03
C ALA A 21 -22.12 7.97 36.56
N PRO A 22 -21.98 7.33 37.73
CA PRO A 22 -20.67 6.95 38.25
C PRO A 22 -20.00 5.91 37.33
N PRO A 23 -18.66 5.90 37.21
CA PRO A 23 -17.97 4.88 36.45
C PRO A 23 -18.20 3.51 37.11
N GLY A 24 -18.82 2.60 36.37
CA GLY A 24 -18.99 1.22 36.79
C GLY A 24 -17.62 0.55 37.00
N GLU A 25 -17.45 -0.05 38.17
CA GLU A 25 -16.35 -0.96 38.48
C GLU A 25 -16.33 -2.12 37.48
N VAL A 26 -15.20 -2.28 36.80
CA VAL A 26 -14.93 -3.48 36.01
C VAL A 26 -14.59 -4.60 37.00
N PRO A 27 -15.31 -5.74 37.01
CA PRO A 27 -14.95 -6.84 37.90
C PRO A 27 -13.59 -7.40 37.47
N MET A 28 -12.60 -7.32 38.36
CA MET A 28 -11.32 -8.02 38.20
C MET A 28 -11.59 -9.53 38.26
N ASN A 29 -11.51 -10.19 37.10
CA ASN A 29 -11.35 -11.64 37.09
C ASN A 29 -9.94 -11.98 37.59
N PRO A 30 -9.79 -12.89 38.57
CA PRO A 30 -8.48 -13.33 39.01
C PRO A 30 -7.77 -14.08 37.88
N VAL A 31 -6.55 -13.66 37.56
CA VAL A 31 -5.67 -14.37 36.63
C VAL A 31 -5.26 -15.69 37.30
N PRO A 32 -5.46 -16.86 36.66
CA PRO A 32 -5.01 -18.14 37.22
C PRO A 32 -3.47 -18.19 37.29
N PRO A 33 -2.88 -18.88 38.27
CA PRO A 33 -1.43 -18.98 38.39
C PRO A 33 -0.83 -19.71 37.18
N MET A 34 0.23 -19.15 36.59
CA MET A 34 1.04 -19.81 35.58
C MET A 34 1.62 -21.11 36.15
N ALA A 35 1.17 -22.25 35.63
CA ALA A 35 1.85 -23.52 35.83
C ALA A 35 3.18 -23.49 35.07
N MET A 36 4.29 -23.69 35.80
CA MET A 36 5.60 -23.96 35.22
C MET A 36 5.51 -25.21 34.33
N ALA A 37 5.77 -25.06 33.04
CA ALA A 37 6.03 -26.18 32.17
C ALA A 37 7.37 -26.83 32.56
N PRO A 38 7.46 -28.16 32.71
CA PRO A 38 8.73 -28.84 32.91
C PRO A 38 9.58 -28.78 31.63
N PRO A 39 10.93 -28.85 31.74
CA PRO A 39 11.80 -28.82 30.57
C PRO A 39 11.53 -30.04 29.69
N LEU A 40 11.29 -29.80 28.40
CA LEU A 40 11.22 -30.86 27.41
C LEU A 40 12.57 -31.60 27.36
N ALA A 41 12.50 -32.90 27.61
CA ALA A 41 13.62 -33.81 27.49
C ALA A 41 14.17 -33.79 26.06
N VAL A 42 15.49 -33.60 25.96
CA VAL A 42 16.28 -33.79 24.74
C VAL A 42 16.11 -35.23 24.27
N LEU A 43 15.48 -35.42 23.11
CA LEU A 43 15.46 -36.72 22.45
C LEU A 43 16.79 -36.97 21.73
N PRO A 44 17.32 -38.21 21.75
CA PRO A 44 18.66 -38.54 21.28
C PRO A 44 18.72 -38.53 19.75
N GLN A 45 19.74 -37.87 19.20
CA GLN A 45 20.16 -38.06 17.82
C GLN A 45 20.78 -39.47 17.68
N PRO A 46 20.47 -40.24 16.63
CA PRO A 46 21.18 -41.47 16.35
C PRO A 46 22.57 -41.16 15.79
N ASP A 47 23.59 -41.44 16.59
CA ASP A 47 24.96 -41.68 16.13
C ASP A 47 25.00 -42.97 15.31
N PHE A 48 25.60 -42.94 14.12
CA PHE A 48 26.42 -44.07 13.65
C PHE A 48 27.57 -43.59 12.74
N SER A 49 28.74 -43.57 13.36
CA SER A 49 30.03 -44.10 12.87
C SER A 49 30.65 -43.57 11.57
N ILE A 50 31.64 -42.69 11.76
CA ILE A 50 33.07 -42.94 11.51
C ILE A 50 33.43 -43.70 10.21
N THR A 51 34.08 -43.00 9.27
CA THR A 51 35.42 -43.40 8.80
C THR A 51 36.15 -42.24 8.12
N ALA A 52 37.19 -41.77 8.81
CA ALA A 52 38.50 -41.43 8.27
C ALA A 52 38.60 -40.65 6.95
N LYS A 53 39.06 -39.39 7.01
CA LYS A 53 40.50 -39.07 6.87
C LYS A 53 40.77 -37.59 7.16
N ARG A 54 41.87 -37.40 7.90
CA ARG A 54 42.43 -36.13 8.36
C ARG A 54 43.24 -35.44 7.25
N ARG A 55 43.59 -34.18 7.55
CA ARG A 55 44.74 -33.35 7.09
C ARG A 55 44.56 -32.69 5.71
N ARG A 56 45.01 -31.45 5.47
CA ARG A 56 45.69 -30.41 6.27
C ARG A 56 45.56 -29.09 5.49
N GLU A 57 45.76 -27.99 6.21
CA GLU A 57 45.77 -26.59 5.78
C GLU A 57 46.75 -26.29 4.61
N ASP A 58 46.43 -25.27 3.80
CA ASP A 58 47.20 -24.01 3.65
C ASP A 58 47.07 -23.39 2.25
N ALA A 59 46.65 -22.11 2.27
CA ALA A 59 47.20 -20.93 1.58
C ALA A 59 47.48 -20.87 0.06
N GLU A 60 47.08 -19.69 -0.47
CA GLU A 60 47.83 -18.82 -1.40
C GLU A 60 47.74 -18.97 -2.94
N ASP A 61 47.17 -17.89 -3.49
CA ASP A 61 47.64 -17.02 -4.60
C ASP A 61 47.72 -17.45 -6.07
N ALA A 62 47.19 -16.51 -6.88
CA ALA A 62 47.59 -16.06 -8.21
C ALA A 62 47.86 -17.04 -9.38
N ALA A 63 47.05 -16.91 -10.44
CA ALA A 63 47.42 -16.78 -11.87
C ALA A 63 46.16 -17.03 -12.74
N ALA A 64 45.64 -16.07 -13.51
CA ALA A 64 46.11 -15.65 -14.83
C ALA A 64 46.09 -16.77 -15.90
N TYR A 65 45.19 -16.60 -16.89
CA TYR A 65 45.28 -16.92 -18.32
C TYR A 65 44.11 -17.75 -18.91
N ALA A 66 43.47 -17.10 -19.90
CA ALA A 66 42.67 -17.53 -21.05
C ALA A 66 42.03 -18.94 -21.14
N GLY A 67 40.70 -18.92 -21.34
CA GLY A 67 39.99 -19.52 -22.50
C GLY A 67 40.02 -21.05 -22.70
N CYS A 68 38.86 -21.69 -22.58
CA CYS A 68 38.21 -22.44 -23.67
C CYS A 68 36.84 -22.95 -23.21
N GLU A 69 35.88 -22.87 -24.12
CA GLU A 69 34.51 -23.35 -23.99
C GLU A 69 34.48 -24.85 -23.70
N THR A 70 33.69 -25.25 -22.71
CA THR A 70 33.06 -26.57 -22.70
C THR A 70 31.58 -26.38 -22.43
N ASP A 71 30.79 -26.81 -23.42
CA ASP A 71 29.36 -27.05 -23.36
C ASP A 71 29.09 -28.09 -22.27
N ASP A 72 28.70 -27.63 -21.07
CA ASP A 72 28.00 -28.46 -20.10
C ASP A 72 26.61 -27.88 -19.89
N SER A 73 25.66 -28.50 -20.59
CA SER A 73 24.23 -28.28 -20.47
C SER A 73 23.73 -28.77 -19.11
N ALA A 74 24.16 -28.12 -18.04
CA ALA A 74 23.49 -28.19 -16.75
C ALA A 74 22.15 -27.45 -16.87
N PRO A 75 21.02 -28.01 -16.39
CA PRO A 75 19.75 -27.32 -16.41
C PRO A 75 19.87 -26.07 -15.53
N ARG A 76 20.05 -24.91 -16.18
CA ARG A 76 19.96 -23.61 -15.51
C ARG A 76 18.62 -23.61 -14.79
N LYS A 77 18.66 -23.69 -13.45
CA LYS A 77 17.50 -23.45 -12.59
C LYS A 77 16.87 -22.18 -13.13
N ARG A 78 15.70 -22.31 -13.77
CA ARG A 78 14.97 -21.17 -14.32
C ARG A 78 14.95 -20.13 -13.22
N ALA A 79 15.59 -18.98 -13.46
CA ALA A 79 15.44 -17.84 -12.58
C ALA A 79 13.93 -17.71 -12.37
N LYS A 80 13.47 -17.79 -11.12
CA LYS A 80 12.10 -17.38 -10.81
C LYS A 80 12.06 -15.93 -11.28
N GLY A 81 11.40 -15.69 -12.41
CA GLY A 81 11.29 -14.34 -12.98
C GLY A 81 10.83 -13.41 -11.87
N GLN A 82 11.46 -12.24 -11.77
CA GLN A 82 11.06 -11.27 -10.76
C GLN A 82 9.65 -10.81 -11.11
N ASP A 83 8.78 -10.71 -10.10
CA ASP A 83 7.43 -10.19 -10.31
C ASP A 83 7.47 -8.66 -10.15
N ILE A 84 6.95 -7.95 -11.14
CA ILE A 84 6.74 -6.50 -11.08
C ILE A 84 5.40 -6.28 -10.37
N ILE A 85 5.39 -5.45 -9.32
CA ILE A 85 4.21 -5.20 -8.49
C ILE A 85 3.99 -3.70 -8.31
N PHE A 86 2.77 -3.24 -8.65
CA PHE A 86 2.28 -1.91 -8.36
C PHE A 86 1.13 -1.97 -7.35
N ARG A 87 1.12 -1.06 -6.39
CA ARG A 87 0.01 -0.88 -5.44
C ARG A 87 -0.51 0.54 -5.60
N ILE A 88 -1.76 0.70 -6.02
CA ILE A 88 -2.42 2.01 -6.19
C ILE A 88 -3.49 2.17 -5.13
N VAL A 89 -3.50 3.32 -4.45
CA VAL A 89 -4.52 3.67 -3.46
C VAL A 89 -5.62 4.46 -4.15
N VAL A 90 -6.84 3.96 -4.07
CA VAL A 90 -8.00 4.47 -4.81
C VAL A 90 -9.12 4.82 -3.84
N PRO A 91 -9.68 6.04 -3.90
CA PRO A 91 -10.91 6.37 -3.22
C PRO A 91 -12.05 5.41 -3.55
N SER A 92 -12.82 5.00 -2.55
CA SER A 92 -13.98 4.12 -2.65
C SER A 92 -15.03 4.65 -3.62
N ARG A 93 -15.12 5.98 -3.81
CA ARG A 93 -15.99 6.59 -4.84
C ARG A 93 -15.54 6.26 -6.28
N GLN A 94 -14.24 6.14 -6.51
CA GLN A 94 -13.66 5.91 -7.85
C GLN A 94 -13.49 4.43 -8.19
N ILE A 95 -13.50 3.53 -7.19
CA ILE A 95 -13.30 2.08 -7.43
C ILE A 95 -14.34 1.49 -8.39
N GLY A 96 -15.57 1.99 -8.37
CA GLY A 96 -16.65 1.56 -9.26
C GLY A 96 -16.32 1.78 -10.73
N LYS A 97 -15.55 2.84 -11.06
CA LYS A 97 -15.07 3.12 -12.43
C LYS A 97 -14.12 2.04 -12.93
N VAL A 98 -13.28 1.52 -12.03
CA VAL A 98 -12.28 0.48 -12.33
C VAL A 98 -12.96 -0.88 -12.48
N ILE A 99 -13.83 -1.25 -11.54
CA ILE A 99 -14.55 -2.53 -11.57
C ILE A 99 -15.50 -2.59 -12.78
N GLY A 100 -16.28 -1.54 -12.99
CA GLY A 100 -17.33 -1.48 -14.01
C GLY A 100 -18.57 -2.31 -13.65
N LYS A 101 -19.60 -2.21 -14.48
CA LYS A 101 -20.84 -2.98 -14.32
C LYS A 101 -20.52 -4.47 -14.38
N GLU A 102 -21.00 -5.24 -13.40
CA GLU A 102 -20.79 -6.69 -13.29
C GLU A 102 -19.30 -7.12 -13.29
N GLY A 103 -18.36 -6.22 -13.01
CA GLY A 103 -16.93 -6.51 -13.10
C GLY A 103 -16.39 -6.62 -14.53
N CYS A 104 -17.19 -6.33 -15.56
CA CYS A 104 -16.81 -6.48 -16.97
C CYS A 104 -15.56 -5.64 -17.32
N ARG A 105 -15.43 -4.44 -16.77
CA ARG A 105 -14.29 -3.55 -17.08
C ARG A 105 -12.99 -4.06 -16.47
N ILE A 106 -12.96 -4.40 -15.19
CA ILE A 106 -11.74 -4.96 -14.58
C ILE A 106 -11.35 -6.28 -15.24
N GLN A 107 -12.32 -7.09 -15.63
CA GLN A 107 -12.06 -8.35 -16.34
C GLN A 107 -11.43 -8.09 -17.71
N LYS A 108 -11.96 -7.12 -18.47
CA LYS A 108 -11.37 -6.68 -19.74
C LYS A 108 -9.92 -6.19 -19.58
N ILE A 109 -9.63 -5.39 -18.54
CA ILE A 109 -8.26 -4.91 -18.28
C ILE A 109 -7.32 -6.11 -18.02
N ARG A 110 -7.75 -7.08 -17.21
CA ARG A 110 -6.96 -8.31 -16.94
C ARG A 110 -6.66 -9.10 -18.21
N GLU A 111 -7.63 -9.20 -19.12
CA GLU A 111 -7.49 -9.93 -20.38
C GLU A 111 -6.56 -9.22 -21.36
N GLU A 112 -6.72 -7.91 -21.53
CA GLU A 112 -5.92 -7.10 -22.45
C GLU A 112 -4.46 -7.00 -22.01
N THR A 113 -4.22 -6.81 -20.71
CA THR A 113 -2.86 -6.59 -20.19
C THR A 113 -2.21 -7.86 -19.68
N LYS A 114 -2.94 -8.96 -19.50
CA LYS A 114 -2.45 -10.23 -18.91
C LYS A 114 -1.89 -10.07 -17.48
N ALA A 115 -2.15 -8.94 -16.83
CA ALA A 115 -1.70 -8.68 -15.47
C ALA A 115 -2.65 -9.32 -14.44
N THR A 116 -2.08 -9.75 -13.32
CA THR A 116 -2.86 -10.16 -12.16
C THR A 116 -3.28 -8.91 -11.39
N ILE A 117 -4.60 -8.69 -11.27
CA ILE A 117 -5.15 -7.51 -10.59
C ILE A 117 -6.01 -7.97 -9.41
N LYS A 118 -5.64 -7.59 -8.19
CA LYS A 118 -6.37 -7.88 -6.94
C LYS A 118 -6.83 -6.59 -6.29
N ILE A 119 -8.07 -6.55 -5.83
CA ILE A 119 -8.61 -5.42 -5.07
C ILE A 119 -8.63 -5.86 -3.61
N ALA A 120 -8.00 -5.09 -2.72
CA ALA A 120 -8.04 -5.34 -1.30
C ALA A 120 -9.44 -5.03 -0.73
N ASP A 121 -9.79 -5.72 0.36
CA ASP A 121 -11.06 -5.53 1.02
C ASP A 121 -11.24 -4.09 1.52
N ALA A 122 -12.50 -3.66 1.56
CA ALA A 122 -12.83 -2.38 2.16
C ALA A 122 -12.54 -2.42 3.66
N ILE A 123 -11.88 -1.38 4.17
CA ILE A 123 -11.78 -1.17 5.61
C ILE A 123 -13.04 -0.40 6.04
N ALA A 124 -13.77 -0.93 7.02
CA ALA A 124 -15.01 -0.32 7.50
C ALA A 124 -14.76 1.13 7.95
N ARG A 125 -15.66 2.04 7.57
CA ARG A 125 -15.58 3.49 7.86
C ARG A 125 -14.43 4.25 7.16
N HIS A 126 -13.72 3.63 6.23
CA HIS A 126 -12.70 4.30 5.42
C HIS A 126 -13.08 4.39 3.94
N GLU A 127 -12.69 5.51 3.33
CA GLU A 127 -13.07 5.87 1.97
C GLU A 127 -12.01 5.47 0.95
N GLU A 128 -11.09 4.57 1.26
CA GLU A 128 -9.95 4.24 0.38
C GLU A 128 -9.65 2.74 0.37
N ARG A 129 -9.19 2.24 -0.78
CA ARG A 129 -8.84 0.84 -1.03
C ARG A 129 -7.55 0.74 -1.81
N VAL A 130 -6.86 -0.39 -1.69
CA VAL A 130 -5.64 -0.68 -2.46
C VAL A 130 -5.96 -1.65 -3.59
N ILE A 131 -5.53 -1.32 -4.81
CA ILE A 131 -5.47 -2.27 -5.93
C ILE A 131 -4.02 -2.70 -6.10
N ILE A 132 -3.80 -4.01 -6.11
CA ILE A 132 -2.51 -4.65 -6.31
C ILE A 132 -2.48 -5.20 -7.73
N ILE A 133 -1.52 -4.74 -8.53
CA ILE A 133 -1.33 -5.12 -9.93
C ILE A 133 0.04 -5.80 -10.01
N SER A 134 0.10 -7.01 -10.56
CA SER A 134 1.35 -7.73 -10.69
C SER A 134 1.46 -8.47 -12.02
N SER A 135 2.67 -8.54 -12.57
CA SER A 135 2.99 -9.36 -13.73
C SER A 135 4.39 -9.93 -13.58
N LYS A 136 4.69 -11.00 -14.32
CA LYS A 136 6.08 -11.44 -14.45
C LYS A 136 6.87 -10.38 -15.20
N GLU A 137 8.14 -10.23 -14.86
CA GLU A 137 9.08 -9.47 -15.67
C GLU A 137 9.22 -10.13 -17.05
N SER A 138 9.25 -9.28 -18.08
CA SER A 138 9.35 -9.66 -19.49
C SER A 138 10.40 -8.77 -20.14
N ASP A 139 11.04 -9.22 -21.21
CA ASP A 139 12.05 -8.45 -21.95
C ASP A 139 11.49 -7.22 -22.71
N ASN A 140 10.19 -6.93 -22.57
CA ASN A 140 9.55 -5.76 -23.15
C ASN A 140 9.92 -4.48 -22.40
N THR A 141 9.97 -3.36 -23.12
CA THR A 141 10.21 -2.03 -22.53
C THR A 141 9.16 -1.65 -21.49
N VAL A 142 7.92 -2.09 -21.68
CA VAL A 142 6.79 -1.81 -20.79
C VAL A 142 6.19 -3.14 -20.34
N SER A 143 6.08 -3.31 -19.03
CA SER A 143 5.50 -4.53 -18.45
C SER A 143 3.98 -4.56 -18.57
N ASP A 144 3.43 -5.77 -18.55
CA ASP A 144 1.99 -6.03 -18.47
C ASP A 144 1.34 -5.32 -17.26
N ALA A 145 2.02 -5.31 -16.11
CA ALA A 145 1.59 -4.58 -14.92
C ALA A 145 1.58 -3.05 -15.11
N GLU A 146 2.54 -2.50 -15.85
CA GLU A 146 2.59 -1.06 -16.15
C GLU A 146 1.44 -0.66 -17.10
N ASN A 147 1.14 -1.48 -18.10
CA ASN A 147 0.00 -1.27 -18.98
C ASN A 147 -1.31 -1.27 -18.20
N ALA A 148 -1.50 -2.22 -17.27
CA ALA A 148 -2.67 -2.23 -16.38
C ALA A 148 -2.74 -1.00 -15.48
N LEU A 149 -1.60 -0.58 -14.90
CA LEU A 149 -1.53 0.61 -14.06
C LEU A 149 -1.95 1.86 -14.84
N LYS A 150 -1.46 2.05 -16.07
CA LYS A 150 -1.83 3.17 -16.94
C LYS A 150 -3.34 3.20 -17.23
N GLN A 151 -3.92 2.05 -17.56
CA GLN A 151 -5.37 1.96 -17.81
C GLN A 151 -6.18 2.32 -16.55
N ILE A 152 -5.82 1.76 -15.39
CA ILE A 152 -6.52 2.00 -14.12
C ILE A 152 -6.38 3.46 -13.70
N ALA A 153 -5.18 4.04 -13.75
CA ALA A 153 -4.95 5.45 -13.42
C ALA A 153 -5.79 6.36 -14.32
N THR A 154 -5.85 6.07 -15.63
CA THR A 154 -6.68 6.83 -16.57
C THR A 154 -8.17 6.78 -16.20
N LEU A 155 -8.68 5.64 -15.75
CA LEU A 155 -10.08 5.52 -15.33
C LEU A 155 -10.40 6.28 -14.04
N ILE A 156 -9.42 6.36 -13.13
CA ILE A 156 -9.53 7.10 -11.87
C ILE A 156 -9.59 8.61 -12.14
N LEU A 157 -8.76 9.08 -13.09
CA LEU A 157 -8.61 10.49 -13.45
C LEU A 157 -9.72 10.99 -14.38
N LYS A 158 -10.44 10.11 -15.09
CA LYS A 158 -11.58 10.51 -15.92
C LYS A 158 -12.73 11.04 -15.06
N GLU A 159 -13.08 12.31 -15.25
CA GLU A 159 -14.33 12.87 -14.74
C GLU A 159 -15.51 12.22 -15.49
N ASP A 160 -16.63 12.00 -14.80
CA ASP A 160 -17.83 11.48 -15.46
C ASP A 160 -18.51 12.64 -16.19
N ASP A 161 -18.68 12.55 -17.51
CA ASP A 161 -19.55 13.44 -18.33
C ASP A 161 -21.05 13.25 -17.99
N SER A 162 -21.40 13.06 -16.72
CA SER A 162 -22.78 12.92 -16.26
C SER A 162 -23.29 14.27 -15.77
N PRO A 163 -24.14 14.98 -16.54
CA PRO A 163 -24.82 16.17 -16.05
C PRO A 163 -25.98 15.73 -15.16
N ALA A 164 -25.72 15.49 -13.88
CA ALA A 164 -26.78 15.32 -12.90
C ALA A 164 -26.30 15.68 -11.49
N GLU A 165 -26.69 16.90 -11.09
CA GLU A 165 -27.00 17.36 -9.74
C GLU A 165 -25.88 17.42 -8.69
N ALA A 166 -25.42 18.66 -8.50
CA ALA A 166 -25.03 19.30 -7.25
C ALA A 166 -24.77 18.39 -6.02
N SER A 167 -23.49 18.18 -5.72
CA SER A 167 -23.04 18.19 -4.33
C SER A 167 -21.74 18.96 -4.22
N LYS A 168 -21.92 20.28 -4.15
CA LYS A 168 -20.95 21.24 -3.67
C LYS A 168 -20.93 21.15 -2.14
N VAL A 169 -20.20 20.18 -1.60
CA VAL A 169 -19.60 20.28 -0.27
C VAL A 169 -18.22 19.63 -0.38
N VAL A 170 -17.22 20.47 -0.63
CA VAL A 170 -15.81 20.09 -0.42
C VAL A 170 -15.62 19.93 1.08
N ALA A 171 -16.00 18.78 1.60
CA ALA A 171 -15.63 18.32 2.92
C ALA A 171 -14.12 18.06 2.93
N ALA A 172 -13.45 18.55 3.98
CA ALA A 172 -12.03 18.33 4.23
C ALA A 172 -11.73 16.83 4.23
N GLY A 173 -11.02 16.34 3.22
CA GLY A 173 -10.71 14.92 3.04
C GLY A 173 -10.81 14.41 1.60
N HIS A 174 -11.39 15.18 0.68
CA HIS A 174 -11.45 14.79 -0.73
C HIS A 174 -10.08 14.87 -1.42
N VAL A 175 -9.58 13.74 -1.90
CA VAL A 175 -8.48 13.67 -2.86
C VAL A 175 -8.88 14.42 -4.14
N ALA A 176 -8.04 15.35 -4.61
CA ALA A 176 -8.32 16.16 -5.80
C ALA A 176 -8.50 15.27 -7.04
N ALA A 177 -9.41 15.66 -7.95
CA ALA A 177 -9.80 14.86 -9.12
C ALA A 177 -8.61 14.41 -10.00
N ASN A 178 -7.54 15.21 -10.04
CA ASN A 178 -6.34 14.98 -10.84
C ASN A 178 -5.19 14.30 -10.07
N THR A 179 -5.51 13.46 -9.08
CA THR A 179 -4.50 12.86 -8.19
C THR A 179 -4.45 11.34 -8.31
N VAL A 180 -3.24 10.81 -8.49
CA VAL A 180 -2.91 9.38 -8.38
C VAL A 180 -2.08 9.16 -7.11
N ARG A 181 -2.39 8.12 -6.33
CA ARG A 181 -1.62 7.75 -5.14
C ARG A 181 -1.09 6.33 -5.24
N LEU A 182 0.22 6.17 -5.11
CA LEU A 182 0.93 4.89 -5.17
C LEU A 182 1.45 4.50 -3.80
N LEU A 183 1.21 3.26 -3.38
CA LEU A 183 1.72 2.69 -2.14
C LEU A 183 3.04 1.96 -2.42
N ILE A 184 4.12 2.45 -1.83
CA ILE A 184 5.48 1.94 -2.06
C ILE A 184 6.15 1.61 -0.74
N ALA A 185 7.14 0.71 -0.78
CA ALA A 185 7.97 0.46 0.40
C ALA A 185 8.85 1.69 0.71
N GLY A 186 9.22 1.87 1.96
CA GLY A 186 10.05 3.02 2.38
C GLY A 186 11.42 3.07 1.70
N THR A 187 11.99 1.91 1.38
CA THR A 187 13.22 1.81 0.57
C THR A 187 13.02 2.38 -0.83
N GLN A 188 11.90 2.07 -1.48
CA GLN A 188 11.54 2.62 -2.80
C GLN A 188 11.30 4.13 -2.71
N ALA A 189 10.71 4.63 -1.62
CA ALA A 189 10.53 6.05 -1.40
C ALA A 189 11.87 6.79 -1.30
N GLY A 190 12.86 6.22 -0.59
CA GLY A 190 14.21 6.76 -0.52
C GLY A 190 14.86 6.87 -1.90
N SER A 191 14.78 5.82 -2.72
CA SER A 191 15.28 5.84 -4.11
C SER A 191 14.54 6.85 -5.00
N LEU A 192 13.22 6.98 -4.84
CA LEU A 192 12.42 7.95 -5.58
C LEU A 192 12.78 9.39 -5.24
N ILE A 193 13.00 9.70 -3.96
CA ILE A 193 13.46 11.03 -3.50
C ILE A 193 14.87 11.31 -4.03
N GLY A 194 15.77 10.33 -3.90
CA GLY A 194 17.16 10.43 -4.30
C GLY A 194 18.01 11.30 -3.37
N MET A 195 19.30 11.36 -3.65
CA MET A 195 20.27 12.14 -2.85
C MET A 195 19.90 13.64 -2.87
N SER A 196 19.73 14.23 -1.68
CA SER A 196 19.30 15.63 -1.50
C SER A 196 17.99 16.01 -2.20
N GLY A 197 17.14 15.04 -2.56
CA GLY A 197 15.90 15.30 -3.30
C GLY A 197 16.07 15.52 -4.82
N GLN A 198 17.27 15.34 -5.37
CA GLN A 198 17.54 15.62 -6.78
C GLN A 198 16.74 14.73 -7.74
N ASN A 199 16.41 13.49 -7.34
CA ASN A 199 15.69 12.59 -8.24
C ASN A 199 14.21 12.98 -8.33
N ILE A 200 13.56 13.26 -7.20
CA ILE A 200 12.16 13.71 -7.19
C ILE A 200 12.00 15.09 -7.84
N GLU A 201 13.00 15.97 -7.74
CA GLU A 201 13.03 17.26 -8.46
C GLU A 201 13.04 17.03 -9.98
N LYS A 202 13.96 16.22 -10.49
CA LYS A 202 14.00 15.83 -11.92
C LYS A 202 12.69 15.19 -12.40
N LEU A 203 12.07 14.34 -11.58
CA LEU A 203 10.81 13.70 -11.92
C LEU A 203 9.67 14.73 -12.00
N ARG A 204 9.62 15.72 -11.11
CA ARG A 204 8.66 16.82 -11.19
C ARG A 204 8.88 17.66 -12.44
N ASP A 205 10.12 18.03 -12.75
CA ASP A 205 10.46 18.87 -13.91
C ASP A 205 10.13 18.20 -15.24
N SER A 206 10.48 16.92 -15.38
CA SER A 206 10.25 16.13 -16.61
C SER A 206 8.80 15.72 -16.81
N SER A 207 8.03 15.53 -15.72
CA SER A 207 6.61 15.15 -15.81
C SER A 207 5.65 16.35 -15.83
N GLY A 208 6.08 17.52 -15.36
CA GLY A 208 5.18 18.66 -15.12
C GLY A 208 4.17 18.42 -14.00
N ALA A 209 4.32 17.35 -13.21
CA ALA A 209 3.40 16.99 -12.14
C ALA A 209 3.95 17.37 -10.75
N THR A 210 3.05 17.60 -9.80
CA THR A 210 3.44 17.71 -8.39
C THR A 210 3.54 16.30 -7.80
N ILE A 211 4.75 15.89 -7.43
CA ILE A 211 5.02 14.58 -6.83
C ILE A 211 5.39 14.77 -5.36
N THR A 212 4.64 14.19 -4.43
CA THR A 212 4.84 14.35 -2.99
C THR A 212 4.78 13.00 -2.28
N VAL A 213 5.78 12.69 -1.44
CA VAL A 213 5.72 11.54 -0.54
C VAL A 213 5.02 11.97 0.75
N LEU A 214 3.90 11.35 1.09
CA LEU A 214 3.10 11.71 2.26
C LEU A 214 3.82 11.34 3.56
N ALA A 215 3.63 12.17 4.59
CA ALA A 215 4.16 11.88 5.93
C ALA A 215 3.43 10.66 6.55
N PRO A 216 4.07 9.92 7.48
CA PRO A 216 3.47 8.71 8.08
C PRO A 216 2.09 8.94 8.73
N ASN A 217 1.87 10.13 9.31
CA ASN A 217 0.59 10.53 9.92
C ASN A 217 -0.49 10.96 8.92
N GLN A 218 -0.14 11.09 7.64
CA GLN A 218 -1.05 11.41 6.53
C GLN A 218 -1.41 10.19 5.69
N LEU A 219 -0.88 9.01 6.03
CA LEU A 219 -1.18 7.77 5.32
C LEU A 219 -2.61 7.31 5.65
N PRO A 220 -3.38 6.88 4.66
CA PRO A 220 -4.66 6.24 4.93
C PRO A 220 -4.47 4.88 5.61
N LEU A 221 -5.47 4.42 6.37
CA LEU A 221 -5.36 3.16 7.10
C LEU A 221 -5.00 1.96 6.21
N CYS A 222 -5.47 1.93 4.96
CA CYS A 222 -5.14 0.85 4.03
C CYS A 222 -3.67 0.86 3.58
N ALA A 223 -2.95 1.97 3.76
CA ALA A 223 -1.53 2.12 3.48
C ALA A 223 -0.65 2.05 4.76
N SER A 224 -1.26 2.09 5.94
CA SER A 224 -0.57 2.02 7.23
C SER A 224 -0.38 0.59 7.75
N ALA A 225 -0.63 -0.43 6.91
CA ALA A 225 -0.49 -1.83 7.29
C ALA A 225 0.95 -2.21 7.68
N HIS A 226 1.95 -1.53 7.12
CA HIS A 226 3.35 -1.69 7.47
C HIS A 226 3.99 -0.34 7.80
N GLU A 227 4.79 -0.26 8.86
CA GLU A 227 5.38 1.01 9.32
C GLU A 227 6.31 1.68 8.29
N SER A 228 6.92 0.88 7.43
CA SER A 228 7.83 1.36 6.39
C SER A 228 7.10 1.74 5.10
N ASP A 229 5.82 1.43 4.94
CA ASP A 229 5.09 1.80 3.73
C ASP A 229 4.94 3.34 3.64
N ARG A 230 4.94 3.84 2.40
CA ARG A 230 4.81 5.25 2.07
C ARG A 230 3.82 5.41 0.93
N VAL A 231 3.09 6.52 0.91
CA VAL A 231 2.23 6.88 -0.21
C VAL A 231 2.87 8.02 -0.99
N VAL A 232 3.08 7.80 -2.28
CA VAL A 232 3.48 8.83 -3.23
C VAL A 232 2.24 9.36 -3.91
N GLN A 233 1.98 10.65 -3.69
CA GLN A 233 0.90 11.39 -4.31
C GLN A 233 1.43 12.12 -5.54
N VAL A 234 0.82 11.88 -6.69
CA VAL A 234 1.10 12.57 -7.96
C VAL A 234 -0.14 13.37 -8.34
N VAL A 235 0.00 14.68 -8.42
CA VAL A 235 -1.07 15.59 -8.86
C VAL A 235 -0.70 16.13 -10.24
N LEU A 236 -1.57 15.88 -11.21
CA LEU A 236 -1.42 16.38 -12.58
C LEU A 236 -1.90 17.84 -12.63
N LEU A 237 -1.05 18.73 -13.15
CA LEU A 237 -1.29 20.17 -13.28
C LEU A 237 -1.96 20.52 -14.61
#